data_AF-A0A957VNK5-F1
#
_entry.id   AF-A0A957VNK5-F1
#
_cell.length_a   1.000
_cell.length_b   1.000
_cell.length_c   1.000
_cell.angle_alpha   90.00
_cell.angle_beta   90.00
_cell.angle_gamma   90.00
#
_symmetry.space_group_name_H-M   'P 1'
#
loop_
_entity.id
_entity.type
_entity.pdbx_description
1 polymer ?
#
loop_
_entity_poly.entity_id
_entity_poly.type
_entity_poly.pdbx_seq_one_letter_code
_entity_poly.pdbx_strand_id
1 'polypeptide(L)'
;GPKLPVDHLEKTARILFCCDNPPGTAYISGSQDSIGIVYPGLANAYYEGGYWPTAIEHVQDETTLNFVEEHLYLIPLGPRHDDYDVLSDTCIDVGGAKALSAAAAACWDAVRAQDVNAMGQAVRASFEAQIAMFPHMMNPMIHELIDMYREQALGWKISGAGGGGYLILVADQPVENAIRCVARRALE
;
A
#
# COMPACT_ATOMS: atom_id res chain seq x y z
N GLY A 1 12.28 19.97 14.78
CA GLY A 1 11.59 18.68 14.58
C GLY A 1 10.57 18.91 13.50
N PRO A 2 10.67 18.22 12.36
CA PRO A 2 10.43 16.78 12.20
C PRO A 2 11.46 16.17 11.22
N LYS A 3 12.70 15.98 11.66
CA LYS A 3 13.73 15.32 10.85
C LYS A 3 13.87 13.88 11.36
N LEU A 4 13.81 12.92 10.44
CA LEU A 4 14.23 11.56 10.75
C LEU A 4 15.69 11.59 11.24
N PRO A 5 16.11 10.63 12.08
CA PRO A 5 17.52 10.49 12.45
C PRO A 5 18.40 10.47 11.18
N VAL A 6 19.48 11.23 11.20
CA VAL A 6 20.49 11.19 10.13
C VAL A 6 21.32 9.92 10.32
N ASP A 7 20.85 8.84 9.71
CA ASP A 7 21.50 7.52 9.71
C ASP A 7 21.14 6.80 8.40
N HIS A 8 21.69 5.61 8.15
CA HIS A 8 21.32 4.78 7.03
C HIS A 8 19.83 4.43 7.07
N LEU A 9 19.11 4.67 5.96
CA LEU A 9 17.67 4.44 5.86
C LEU A 9 17.27 3.04 6.34
N GLU A 10 17.98 2.00 5.90
CA GLU A 10 17.67 0.62 6.28
C GLU A 10 17.79 0.40 7.79
N LYS A 11 18.83 0.95 8.41
CA LYS A 11 19.05 0.84 9.86
C LYS A 11 17.94 1.54 10.63
N THR A 12 17.55 2.75 10.23
CA THR A 12 16.46 3.50 10.85
C THR A 12 15.12 2.76 10.70
N ALA A 13 14.83 2.23 9.51
CA ALA A 13 13.61 1.46 9.27
C ALA A 13 13.57 0.16 10.08
N ARG A 14 14.71 -0.53 10.23
CA ARG A 14 14.84 -1.70 11.11
C ARG A 14 14.61 -1.36 12.58
N ILE A 15 15.13 -0.23 13.05
CA ILE A 15 14.91 0.21 14.43
C ILE A 15 13.41 0.42 14.68
N LEU A 16 12.71 1.12 13.78
CA LEU A 16 11.26 1.31 13.89
C LEU A 16 10.51 -0.02 13.87
N PHE A 17 10.85 -0.93 12.95
CA PHE A 17 10.26 -2.26 12.88
C PHE A 17 10.44 -3.04 14.20
N CYS A 18 11.62 -2.99 14.81
CA CYS A 18 11.88 -3.62 16.10
C CYS A 18 11.11 -2.96 17.25
N CYS A 19 10.88 -1.64 17.20
CA CYS A 19 10.07 -0.94 18.19
C CYS A 19 8.59 -1.36 18.15
N ASP A 20 8.05 -1.61 16.96
CA ASP A 20 6.69 -2.14 16.79
C ASP A 20 6.57 -3.62 17.17
N ASN A 21 7.71 -4.34 17.22
CA ASN A 21 7.79 -5.78 17.46
C ASN A 21 8.75 -6.15 18.60
N PRO A 22 8.45 -5.75 19.86
CA PRO A 22 9.32 -6.08 20.99
C PRO A 22 9.40 -7.60 21.24
N PRO A 23 10.50 -8.10 21.83
CA PRO A 23 10.65 -9.53 22.14
C PRO A 23 9.47 -10.08 22.95
N GLY A 24 8.95 -11.24 22.53
CA GLY A 24 7.80 -11.89 23.19
C GLY A 24 6.44 -11.48 22.63
N THR A 25 6.37 -10.63 21.61
CA THR A 25 5.11 -10.32 20.92
C THR A 25 4.57 -11.55 20.18
N ALA A 26 3.31 -11.89 20.41
CA ALA A 26 2.66 -13.05 19.78
C ALA A 26 2.36 -12.83 18.29
N TYR A 27 2.09 -11.58 17.90
CA TYR A 27 1.78 -11.19 16.53
C TYR A 27 2.82 -10.19 16.04
N ILE A 28 3.55 -10.56 15.00
CA ILE A 28 4.58 -9.70 14.39
C ILE A 28 3.91 -8.86 13.29
N SER A 29 3.98 -7.54 13.39
CA SER A 29 3.51 -6.61 12.36
C SER A 29 4.43 -6.64 11.13
N GLY A 30 3.94 -6.15 9.99
CA GLY A 30 4.75 -6.07 8.77
C GLY A 30 5.80 -4.95 8.82
N SER A 31 6.94 -5.13 8.15
CA SER A 31 7.99 -4.09 8.04
C SER A 31 7.67 -2.96 7.03
N GLN A 32 6.59 -3.10 6.26
CA GLN A 32 6.23 -2.21 5.15
C GLN A 32 6.02 -0.75 5.61
N ASP A 33 5.33 -0.54 6.74
CA ASP A 33 5.06 0.80 7.28
C ASP A 33 6.35 1.47 7.76
N SER A 34 7.21 0.72 8.46
CA SER A 34 8.52 1.22 8.90
C SER A 34 9.40 1.62 7.72
N ILE A 35 9.37 0.84 6.63
CA ILE A 35 10.09 1.15 5.39
C ILE A 35 9.48 2.41 4.74
N GLY A 36 8.15 2.46 4.56
CA GLY A 36 7.46 3.58 3.92
C GLY A 36 7.59 4.92 4.67
N ILE A 37 7.69 4.87 6.00
CA ILE A 37 7.96 6.07 6.82
C ILE A 37 9.38 6.59 6.58
N VAL A 38 10.36 5.70 6.43
CA VAL A 38 11.78 6.06 6.42
C VAL A 38 12.32 6.34 5.03
N TYR A 39 11.91 5.57 4.03
CA TYR A 39 12.36 5.73 2.65
C TYR A 39 11.53 6.83 1.96
N PRO A 40 12.15 7.93 1.49
CA PRO A 40 11.44 8.93 0.66
C PRO A 40 11.10 8.35 -0.72
N GLY A 41 10.17 8.93 -1.47
CA GLY A 41 9.80 8.44 -2.79
C GLY A 41 9.09 7.09 -2.75
N LEU A 42 9.49 6.17 -3.64
CA LEU A 42 8.89 4.83 -3.77
C LEU A 42 9.87 3.76 -3.33
N ALA A 43 9.37 2.78 -2.58
CA ALA A 43 10.15 1.62 -2.12
C ALA A 43 9.45 0.32 -2.51
N ASN A 44 10.21 -0.61 -3.08
CA ASN A 44 9.75 -1.97 -3.36
C ASN A 44 10.59 -2.97 -2.57
N ALA A 45 9.96 -3.68 -1.64
CA ALA A 45 10.61 -4.58 -0.69
C ALA A 45 10.44 -6.05 -1.09
N TYR A 46 11.55 -6.75 -1.28
CA TYR A 46 11.60 -8.15 -1.70
C TYR A 46 11.79 -9.07 -0.49
N TYR A 47 10.83 -9.97 -0.26
CA TYR A 47 10.81 -10.87 0.89
C TYR A 47 11.10 -12.31 0.48
N GLU A 48 12.02 -12.96 1.18
CA GLU A 48 12.37 -14.38 0.99
C GLU A 48 12.11 -15.18 2.28
N GLY A 49 10.88 -15.07 2.81
CA GLY A 49 10.41 -15.82 3.98
C GLY A 49 10.76 -15.21 5.35
N GLY A 50 11.53 -14.12 5.39
CA GLY A 50 11.78 -13.34 6.60
C GLY A 50 10.79 -12.19 6.81
N TYR A 51 10.71 -11.67 8.04
CA TYR A 51 9.93 -10.46 8.36
C TYR A 51 10.58 -9.17 7.85
N TRP A 52 11.89 -9.20 7.61
CA TRP A 52 12.65 -8.13 6.97
C TRP A 52 12.99 -8.53 5.53
N PRO A 53 12.84 -7.64 4.54
CA PRO A 53 13.17 -7.95 3.15
C PRO A 53 14.67 -8.19 2.96
N THR A 54 15.03 -8.98 1.95
CA THR A 54 16.43 -9.21 1.54
C THR A 54 16.96 -8.08 0.67
N ALA A 55 16.07 -7.37 -0.02
CA ALA A 55 16.40 -6.19 -0.82
C ALA A 55 15.26 -5.17 -0.79
N ILE A 56 15.61 -3.88 -0.89
CA ILE A 56 14.66 -2.79 -1.08
C ILE A 56 15.13 -1.99 -2.29
N GLU A 57 14.38 -2.06 -3.39
CA GLU A 57 14.54 -1.12 -4.51
C GLU A 57 13.92 0.21 -4.14
N HIS A 58 14.61 1.30 -4.48
CA HIS A 58 14.28 2.64 -4.02
C HIS A 58 14.35 3.63 -5.20
N VAL A 59 13.27 4.34 -5.46
CA VAL A 59 13.13 5.30 -6.56
C VAL A 59 12.79 6.69 -6.01
N GLN A 60 13.57 7.68 -6.43
CA GLN A 60 13.41 9.10 -6.07
C GLN A 60 13.44 10.03 -7.27
N ASP A 61 13.41 9.50 -8.50
CA ASP A 61 13.43 10.34 -9.68
C ASP A 61 12.09 11.07 -9.84
N GLU A 62 12.14 12.37 -10.13
CA GLU A 62 10.93 13.20 -10.19
C GLU A 62 9.96 12.78 -11.30
N THR A 63 10.43 12.10 -12.36
CA THR A 63 9.55 11.67 -13.46
C THR A 63 8.60 10.59 -12.97
N THR A 64 9.13 9.55 -12.33
CA THR A 64 8.33 8.46 -11.75
C THR A 64 7.48 8.95 -10.58
N LEU A 65 8.02 9.84 -9.72
CA LEU A 65 7.25 10.38 -8.59
C LEU A 65 6.06 11.21 -9.07
N ASN A 66 6.27 12.13 -10.03
CA ASN A 66 5.18 12.95 -10.56
C ASN A 66 4.10 12.09 -11.23
N PHE A 67 4.49 11.05 -11.96
CA PHE A 67 3.54 10.10 -12.54
C PHE A 67 2.63 9.47 -11.47
N VAL A 68 3.19 8.98 -10.36
CA VAL A 68 2.37 8.41 -9.28
C VAL A 68 1.47 9.48 -8.65
N GLU A 69 1.97 10.68 -8.41
CA GLU A 69 1.20 11.78 -7.79
C GLU A 69 0.07 12.33 -8.68
N GLU A 70 0.19 12.21 -10.00
CA GLU A 70 -0.84 12.59 -10.97
C GLU A 70 -2.01 11.58 -11.01
N HIS A 71 -1.73 10.33 -10.66
CA HIS A 71 -2.67 9.24 -10.87
C HIS A 71 -3.17 8.55 -9.60
N LEU A 72 -2.62 8.85 -8.42
CA LEU A 72 -3.00 8.22 -7.17
C LEU A 72 -3.79 9.17 -6.25
N TYR A 73 -5.02 8.75 -5.93
CA TYR A 73 -6.00 9.55 -5.18
C TYR A 73 -6.49 8.80 -3.93
N LEU A 74 -6.88 9.55 -2.91
CA LEU A 74 -7.36 9.04 -1.63
C LEU A 74 -8.76 9.59 -1.33
N ILE A 75 -9.71 8.69 -1.07
CA ILE A 75 -11.02 9.02 -0.52
C ILE A 75 -11.05 8.57 0.95
N PRO A 76 -11.27 9.47 1.91
CA PRO A 76 -11.37 9.10 3.32
C PRO A 76 -12.52 8.11 3.56
N LEU A 77 -12.22 7.02 4.26
CA LEU A 77 -13.23 6.09 4.76
C LEU A 77 -13.76 6.58 6.11
N GLY A 78 -15.01 6.26 6.41
CA GLY A 78 -15.59 6.47 7.73
C GLY A 78 -14.83 5.69 8.84
N PRO A 79 -15.07 6.01 10.12
CA PRO A 79 -14.43 5.35 11.25
C PRO A 79 -14.74 3.84 11.26
N ARG A 80 -13.81 3.05 11.82
CA ARG A 80 -14.01 1.62 12.06
C ARG A 80 -15.20 1.42 13.02
N HIS A 81 -16.00 0.40 12.80
CA HIS A 81 -16.95 -0.07 13.80
C HIS A 81 -16.22 -0.96 14.83
N ASP A 82 -16.66 -0.94 16.09
CA ASP A 82 -15.94 -1.56 17.22
C ASP A 82 -15.81 -3.09 17.11
N ASP A 83 -16.69 -3.75 16.35
CA ASP A 83 -16.71 -5.22 16.17
C ASP A 83 -15.85 -5.71 14.99
N TYR A 84 -14.98 -4.87 14.43
CA TYR A 84 -14.26 -5.16 13.19
C TYR A 84 -12.94 -5.92 13.42
N ASP A 85 -12.93 -7.21 13.07
CA ASP A 85 -11.71 -8.05 13.02
C ASP A 85 -11.41 -8.52 11.59
N VAL A 86 -10.46 -7.84 10.93
CA VAL A 86 -9.96 -8.20 9.58
C VAL A 86 -9.45 -9.63 9.50
N LEU A 87 -8.82 -10.11 10.58
CA LEU A 87 -8.05 -11.34 10.57
C LEU A 87 -8.93 -12.57 10.86
N SER A 88 -10.18 -12.35 11.25
CA SER A 88 -11.19 -13.40 11.29
C SER A 88 -11.41 -14.02 9.90
N ASP A 89 -11.67 -15.32 9.85
CA ASP A 89 -11.91 -16.09 8.61
C ASP A 89 -10.83 -15.94 7.52
N THR A 90 -9.59 -15.69 7.92
CA THR A 90 -8.46 -15.57 7.00
C THR A 90 -8.19 -16.86 6.24
N CYS A 91 -7.97 -16.71 4.93
CA CYS A 91 -7.74 -17.78 3.98
C CYS A 91 -6.39 -17.57 3.29
N ILE A 92 -5.31 -17.63 4.07
CA ILE A 92 -3.95 -17.45 3.54
C ILE A 92 -3.47 -18.77 2.95
N ASP A 93 -3.26 -18.79 1.64
CA ASP A 93 -2.66 -19.91 0.94
C ASP A 93 -1.56 -19.47 -0.04
N VAL A 94 -0.84 -20.45 -0.59
CA VAL A 94 0.26 -20.20 -1.53
C VAL A 94 -0.22 -19.51 -2.81
N GLY A 95 -1.44 -19.80 -3.26
CA GLY A 95 -2.03 -19.22 -4.46
C GLY A 95 -2.33 -17.74 -4.30
N GLY A 96 -3.02 -17.36 -3.22
CA GLY A 96 -3.32 -15.98 -2.85
C GLY A 96 -2.06 -15.17 -2.59
N ALA A 97 -1.10 -15.72 -1.84
CA ALA A 97 0.17 -15.04 -1.59
C ALA A 97 0.96 -14.79 -2.90
N LYS A 98 0.97 -15.78 -3.81
CA LYS A 98 1.60 -15.65 -5.13
C LYS A 98 0.89 -14.63 -6.01
N ALA A 99 -0.45 -14.61 -6.01
CA ALA A 99 -1.24 -13.63 -6.76
C ALA A 99 -0.98 -12.20 -6.25
N LEU A 100 -0.96 -12.01 -4.94
CA LEU A 100 -0.65 -10.71 -4.33
C LEU A 100 0.77 -10.25 -4.68
N SER A 101 1.76 -11.15 -4.60
CA SER A 101 3.15 -10.86 -4.98
C SER A 101 3.29 -10.51 -6.46
N ALA A 102 2.63 -11.25 -7.35
CA ALA A 102 2.65 -10.98 -8.78
C ALA A 102 2.01 -9.62 -9.13
N ALA A 103 0.90 -9.26 -8.48
CA ALA A 103 0.26 -7.98 -8.66
C ALA A 103 1.14 -6.80 -8.16
N ALA A 104 1.88 -7.00 -7.07
CA ALA A 104 2.85 -6.00 -6.59
C ALA A 104 3.99 -5.78 -7.61
N ALA A 105 4.55 -6.86 -8.18
CA ALA A 105 5.57 -6.78 -9.21
C ALA A 105 5.04 -6.09 -10.49
N ALA A 106 3.84 -6.46 -10.95
CA ALA A 106 3.19 -5.82 -12.09
C ALA A 106 2.93 -4.32 -11.87
N CYS A 107 2.54 -3.93 -10.65
CA CYS A 107 2.35 -2.52 -10.29
C CYS A 107 3.67 -1.75 -10.35
N TRP A 108 4.76 -2.33 -9.83
CA TRP A 108 6.09 -1.74 -9.89
C TRP A 108 6.56 -1.51 -11.33
N ASP A 109 6.41 -2.53 -12.18
CA ASP A 109 6.77 -2.45 -13.59
C ASP A 109 5.92 -1.41 -14.35
N ALA A 110 4.61 -1.36 -14.08
CA ALA A 110 3.71 -0.38 -14.69
C ALA A 110 4.04 1.06 -14.30
N VAL A 111 4.36 1.30 -13.02
CA VAL A 111 4.81 2.62 -12.53
C VAL A 111 6.09 3.06 -13.23
N ARG A 112 7.07 2.15 -13.36
CA ARG A 112 8.34 2.44 -14.06
C ARG A 112 8.17 2.63 -15.56
N ALA A 113 7.17 1.99 -16.16
CA ALA A 113 6.80 2.17 -17.56
C ALA A 113 5.87 3.39 -17.79
N GLN A 114 5.44 4.07 -16.72
CA GLN A 114 4.46 5.15 -16.75
C GLN A 114 3.14 4.75 -17.44
N ASP A 115 2.72 3.49 -17.26
CA ASP A 115 1.47 2.96 -17.82
C ASP A 115 0.37 2.98 -16.76
N VAL A 116 -0.48 4.00 -16.81
CA VAL A 116 -1.56 4.20 -15.84
C VAL A 116 -2.63 3.10 -15.92
N ASN A 117 -2.86 2.52 -17.09
CA ASN A 117 -3.84 1.45 -17.26
C ASN A 117 -3.33 0.16 -16.63
N ALA A 118 -2.08 -0.21 -16.91
CA ALA A 118 -1.43 -1.35 -16.28
C ALA A 118 -1.31 -1.17 -14.76
N MET A 119 -1.01 0.06 -14.29
CA MET A 119 -0.97 0.38 -12.87
C MET A 119 -2.34 0.18 -12.22
N GLY A 120 -3.42 0.68 -12.81
CA GLY A 120 -4.78 0.50 -12.31
C GLY A 120 -5.19 -0.98 -12.23
N GLN A 121 -4.92 -1.73 -13.29
CA GLN A 121 -5.16 -3.18 -13.33
C GLN A 121 -4.37 -3.93 -12.25
N ALA A 122 -3.10 -3.61 -12.06
CA ALA A 122 -2.25 -4.24 -11.05
C ALA A 122 -2.70 -3.90 -9.63
N VAL A 123 -3.07 -2.64 -9.35
CA VAL A 123 -3.64 -2.21 -8.06
C VAL A 123 -4.93 -2.96 -7.75
N ARG A 124 -5.82 -3.09 -8.74
CA ARG A 124 -7.07 -3.85 -8.58
C ARG A 124 -6.81 -5.34 -8.35
N ALA A 125 -5.92 -5.95 -9.14
CA ALA A 125 -5.55 -7.37 -8.97
C ALA A 125 -4.92 -7.63 -7.59
N SER A 126 -4.12 -6.69 -7.07
CA SER A 126 -3.56 -6.74 -5.72
C SER A 126 -4.68 -6.75 -4.67
N PHE A 127 -5.70 -5.89 -4.84
CA PHE A 127 -6.82 -5.84 -3.93
C PHE A 127 -7.68 -7.11 -3.98
N GLU A 128 -7.98 -7.62 -5.17
CA GLU A 128 -8.72 -8.88 -5.34
C GLU A 128 -7.98 -10.07 -4.69
N ALA A 129 -6.66 -10.16 -4.86
CA ALA A 129 -5.83 -11.15 -4.16
C ALA A 129 -5.85 -10.97 -2.64
N GLN A 130 -5.86 -9.72 -2.17
CA GLN A 130 -5.96 -9.41 -0.74
C GLN A 130 -7.32 -9.84 -0.17
N ILE A 131 -8.43 -9.52 -0.83
CA ILE A 131 -9.79 -9.90 -0.42
C ILE A 131 -9.93 -11.42 -0.37
N ALA A 132 -9.35 -12.15 -1.32
CA ALA A 132 -9.38 -13.61 -1.33
C ALA A 132 -8.75 -14.21 -0.06
N MET A 133 -7.73 -13.55 0.51
CA MET A 133 -7.08 -13.98 1.75
C MET A 133 -7.68 -13.37 3.02
N PHE A 134 -8.30 -12.19 2.91
CA PHE A 134 -8.85 -11.39 4.02
C PHE A 134 -10.26 -10.91 3.65
N PRO A 135 -11.28 -11.81 3.61
CA PRO A 135 -12.59 -11.49 3.03
C PRO A 135 -13.32 -10.34 3.74
N HIS A 136 -13.12 -10.20 5.05
CA HIS A 136 -13.74 -9.12 5.85
C HIS A 136 -13.13 -7.73 5.61
N MET A 137 -12.13 -7.61 4.72
CA MET A 137 -11.72 -6.31 4.18
C MET A 137 -12.83 -5.62 3.40
N MET A 138 -13.76 -6.40 2.84
CA MET A 138 -14.94 -5.90 2.14
C MET A 138 -16.14 -5.87 3.08
N ASN A 139 -16.88 -4.77 3.03
CA ASN A 139 -18.17 -4.62 3.70
C ASN A 139 -19.10 -3.76 2.81
N PRO A 140 -20.41 -3.67 3.12
CA PRO A 140 -21.35 -2.92 2.29
C PRO A 140 -20.95 -1.47 2.03
N MET A 141 -20.39 -0.77 3.02
CA MET A 141 -19.92 0.62 2.86
C MET A 141 -18.77 0.72 1.85
N ILE A 142 -17.81 -0.21 1.89
CA ILE A 142 -16.73 -0.26 0.89
C ILE A 142 -17.28 -0.54 -0.50
N HIS A 143 -18.24 -1.46 -0.63
CA HIS A 143 -18.88 -1.75 -1.92
C HIS A 143 -19.56 -0.52 -2.52
N GLU A 144 -20.38 0.18 -1.74
CA GLU A 144 -21.06 1.41 -2.16
C GLU A 144 -20.06 2.49 -2.60
N LEU A 145 -18.95 2.64 -1.87
CA LEU A 145 -17.94 3.62 -2.22
C LEU A 145 -17.20 3.25 -3.51
N ILE A 146 -16.84 1.97 -3.71
CA ILE A 146 -16.25 1.52 -4.98
C ILE A 146 -17.21 1.77 -6.13
N ASP A 147 -18.50 1.47 -5.98
CA ASP A 147 -19.50 1.68 -7.03
C ASP A 147 -19.67 3.15 -7.41
N MET A 148 -19.43 4.08 -6.49
CA MET A 148 -19.44 5.52 -6.75
C MET A 148 -18.29 5.97 -7.67
N TYR A 149 -17.11 5.34 -7.57
CA TYR A 149 -15.89 5.78 -8.24
C TYR A 149 -15.40 4.86 -9.36
N ARG A 150 -15.92 3.63 -9.48
CA ARG A 150 -15.44 2.62 -10.45
C ARG A 150 -15.45 3.04 -11.91
N GLU A 151 -16.35 3.95 -12.31
CA GLU A 151 -16.41 4.48 -13.69
C GLU A 151 -15.39 5.60 -13.93
N GLN A 152 -14.83 6.18 -12.86
CA GLN A 152 -13.82 7.24 -12.88
C GLN A 152 -12.41 6.70 -12.59
N ALA A 153 -12.31 5.48 -12.06
CA ALA A 153 -11.05 4.87 -11.62
C ALA A 153 -10.67 3.68 -12.51
N LEU A 154 -9.38 3.59 -12.83
CA LEU A 154 -8.76 2.47 -13.53
C LEU A 154 -8.47 1.28 -12.59
N GLY A 155 -8.35 1.56 -11.29
CA GLY A 155 -8.12 0.56 -10.24
C GLY A 155 -8.34 1.14 -8.86
N TRP A 156 -8.53 0.28 -7.87
CA TRP A 156 -8.78 0.69 -6.49
C TRP A 156 -8.32 -0.35 -5.48
N LYS A 157 -8.01 0.11 -4.27
CA LYS A 157 -7.75 -0.74 -3.10
C LYS A 157 -7.99 0.02 -1.80
N ILE A 158 -8.10 -0.68 -0.68
CA ILE A 158 -8.10 -0.03 0.64
C ILE A 158 -6.67 0.12 1.17
N SER A 159 -6.40 1.19 1.90
CA SER A 159 -5.12 1.37 2.62
C SER A 159 -4.99 0.43 3.83
N GLY A 160 -3.79 -0.10 4.06
CA GLY A 160 -3.48 -0.94 5.22
C GLY A 160 -4.23 -2.28 5.22
N ALA A 161 -4.50 -2.80 6.42
CA ALA A 161 -5.17 -4.08 6.61
C ALA A 161 -6.69 -4.04 6.36
N GLY A 162 -7.31 -2.87 6.15
CA GLY A 162 -8.77 -2.74 5.98
C GLY A 162 -9.50 -2.13 7.18
N GLY A 163 -10.81 -1.90 7.04
CA GLY A 163 -11.71 -1.42 8.11
C GLY A 163 -11.77 0.08 8.38
N GLY A 164 -10.91 0.87 7.74
CA GLY A 164 -10.80 2.32 7.89
C GLY A 164 -9.62 2.82 7.06
N GLY A 165 -9.31 4.12 7.15
CA GLY A 165 -8.24 4.74 6.36
C GLY A 165 -8.78 5.34 5.07
N TYR A 166 -8.26 4.92 3.92
CA TYR A 166 -8.62 5.48 2.62
C TYR A 166 -8.96 4.40 1.61
N LEU A 167 -9.95 4.68 0.75
CA LEU A 167 -10.03 4.06 -0.56
C LEU A 167 -9.01 4.76 -1.45
N ILE A 168 -8.03 4.00 -1.92
CA ILE A 168 -7.01 4.44 -2.85
C ILE A 168 -7.53 4.18 -4.26
N LEU A 169 -7.49 5.19 -5.12
CA LEU A 169 -7.93 5.12 -6.51
C LEU A 169 -6.74 5.41 -7.44
N VAL A 170 -6.64 4.64 -8.52
CA VAL A 170 -5.81 4.97 -9.68
C VAL A 170 -6.71 5.58 -10.74
N ALA A 171 -6.43 6.78 -11.21
CA ALA A 171 -7.25 7.46 -12.22
C ALA A 171 -6.38 8.27 -13.20
N ASP A 172 -6.79 8.31 -14.46
CA ASP A 172 -6.15 9.15 -15.49
C ASP A 172 -6.68 10.59 -15.49
N GLN A 173 -7.87 10.80 -14.90
CA GLN A 173 -8.50 12.10 -14.78
C GLN A 173 -8.66 12.48 -13.31
N PRO A 174 -8.67 13.79 -12.97
CA PRO A 174 -8.90 14.23 -11.60
C PRO A 174 -10.21 13.69 -11.02
N VAL A 175 -10.14 13.13 -9.82
CA VAL A 175 -11.32 12.63 -9.09
C VAL A 175 -11.84 13.71 -8.15
N GLU A 176 -13.12 14.08 -8.27
CA GLU A 176 -13.74 15.10 -7.44
C GLU A 176 -13.78 14.66 -5.95
N ASN A 177 -13.52 15.60 -5.04
CA ASN A 177 -13.48 15.38 -3.59
C ASN A 177 -12.39 14.40 -3.10
N ALA A 178 -11.43 14.05 -3.97
CA ALA A 178 -10.31 13.20 -3.61
C ALA A 178 -9.05 13.99 -3.22
N ILE A 179 -8.24 13.41 -2.34
CA ILE A 179 -6.93 13.94 -1.96
C ILE A 179 -5.88 13.27 -2.86
N ARG A 180 -5.07 14.04 -3.58
CA ARG A 180 -3.93 13.49 -4.33
C ARG A 180 -2.83 13.03 -3.38
N CYS A 181 -2.27 11.85 -3.62
CA CYS A 181 -1.06 11.41 -2.93
C CYS A 181 0.13 12.29 -3.31
N VAL A 182 0.99 12.56 -2.33
CA VAL A 182 2.26 13.28 -2.52
C VAL A 182 3.37 12.45 -1.92
N ALA A 183 4.32 12.04 -2.74
CA ALA A 183 5.54 11.38 -2.33
C ALA A 183 6.45 12.34 -1.57
N ARG A 184 7.03 11.86 -0.46
CA ARG A 184 8.00 12.64 0.30
C ARG A 184 9.34 12.66 -0.44
N ARG A 185 9.90 13.83 -0.71
CA ARG A 185 11.25 13.97 -1.27
C ARG A 185 12.30 13.90 -0.15
N ALA A 186 13.51 13.46 -0.48
CA ALA A 186 14.64 13.60 0.44
C ALA A 186 14.90 15.09 0.71
N LEU A 187 15.21 15.42 1.96
CA LEU A 187 15.66 16.77 2.30
C LEU A 187 17.11 16.91 1.83
N GLU A 188 17.38 17.95 1.03
CA GLU A 188 18.75 18.41 0.74
C GLU A 188 19.51 18.83 2.02
#